data_AF-A0A957G7W6-F1
#
_entry.id   AF-A0A957G7W6-F1
#
_cell.length_a   1.000
_cell.length_b   1.000
_cell.length_c   1.000
_cell.angle_alpha   90.00
_cell.angle_beta   90.00
_cell.angle_gamma   90.00
#
_symmetry.space_group_name_H-M   'P 1'
#
loop_
_entity.id
_entity.type
_entity.pdbx_description
1 polymer ?
#
loop_
_entity_poly.entity_id
_entity_poly.type
_entity_poly.pdbx_seq_one_letter_code
_entity_poly.pdbx_strand_id
1 'polypeptide(L)'
;MAEVEMLEEEVTEKDQLPFLDIAHKVLLAGIGAVALAQNEIEEFVAKLVERGEIAEKDGRKMLKDVLERRKKVDEAEAEAVDVAEVAVDAAAQDIDTRVEAILHRMNVPTKSDIDALGRKITLLADKVDQLKKTQEAV
;
A
#
# COMPACT_ATOMS: atom_id res chain seq x y z
N MET A 1 37.32 -51.95 -33.34
CA MET A 1 36.05 -51.97 -32.60
C MET A 1 36.39 -51.87 -31.13
N ALA A 2 36.26 -50.68 -30.56
CA ALA A 2 36.16 -50.45 -29.12
C ALA A 2 35.43 -49.12 -28.99
N GLU A 3 34.34 -49.16 -28.23
CA GLU A 3 33.24 -48.20 -28.23
C GLU A 3 33.64 -46.82 -27.72
N VAL A 4 32.99 -45.82 -28.30
CA VAL A 4 33.03 -44.42 -27.89
C VAL A 4 32.15 -44.28 -26.65
N GLU A 5 32.75 -44.12 -25.48
CA GLU A 5 32.02 -43.66 -24.29
C GLU A 5 31.94 -42.14 -24.36
N MET A 6 30.86 -41.66 -24.98
CA MET A 6 30.48 -40.25 -24.96
C MET A 6 29.96 -39.93 -23.56
N LEU A 7 30.81 -39.34 -22.72
CA LEU A 7 30.37 -38.65 -21.53
C LEU A 7 29.87 -37.26 -21.95
N GLU A 8 28.55 -37.11 -22.01
CA GLU A 8 27.87 -35.83 -22.05
C GLU A 8 28.16 -35.08 -20.74
N GLU A 9 29.17 -34.22 -20.75
CA GLU A 9 29.25 -33.13 -19.78
C GLU A 9 28.40 -31.97 -20.34
N GLU A 10 27.14 -31.91 -19.92
CA GLU A 10 26.38 -30.66 -19.91
C GLU A 10 27.08 -29.70 -18.92
N VAL A 11 28.07 -28.96 -19.43
CA VAL A 11 28.55 -27.77 -18.75
C VAL A 11 27.43 -26.75 -18.84
N THR A 12 26.62 -26.70 -17.80
CA THR A 12 25.65 -25.62 -17.58
C THR A 12 26.45 -24.34 -17.43
N GLU A 13 26.55 -23.61 -18.52
CA GLU A 13 27.14 -22.29 -18.64
C GLU A 13 26.30 -21.31 -17.80
N LYS A 14 26.51 -21.33 -16.48
CA LYS A 14 26.08 -20.25 -15.59
C LYS A 14 27.25 -19.30 -15.48
N ASP A 15 27.40 -18.48 -16.51
CA ASP A 15 28.16 -17.24 -16.45
C ASP A 15 27.36 -16.23 -15.60
N GLN A 16 27.08 -16.61 -14.34
CA GLN A 16 26.55 -15.71 -13.34
C GLN A 16 27.73 -14.86 -12.89
N LEU A 17 27.79 -13.65 -13.46
CA LEU A 17 28.73 -12.62 -13.07
C LEU A 17 28.86 -12.65 -11.54
N PRO A 18 30.04 -12.99 -10.98
CA PRO A 18 30.20 -13.30 -9.55
C PRO A 18 29.78 -12.14 -8.64
N PHE A 19 29.75 -10.93 -9.18
CA PHE A 19 29.26 -9.73 -8.52
C PHE A 19 27.73 -9.74 -8.28
N LEU A 20 26.95 -10.28 -9.21
CA LEU A 20 25.49 -10.41 -9.10
C LEU A 20 25.12 -11.41 -8.01
N ASP A 21 25.86 -12.51 -7.90
CA ASP A 21 25.66 -13.51 -6.84
C ASP A 21 26.02 -12.96 -5.46
N ILE A 22 27.08 -12.17 -5.35
CA ILE A 22 27.44 -11.48 -4.10
C ILE A 22 26.37 -10.45 -3.75
N ALA A 23 25.93 -9.63 -4.70
CA ALA A 23 24.84 -8.67 -4.49
C ALA A 23 23.54 -9.34 -4.06
N HIS A 24 23.18 -10.48 -4.67
CA HIS A 24 22.02 -11.27 -4.30
C HIS A 24 22.14 -11.86 -2.89
N LYS A 25 23.32 -12.36 -2.50
CA LYS A 25 23.59 -12.84 -1.13
C LYS A 25 23.54 -11.70 -0.10
N VAL A 26 24.09 -10.53 -0.42
CA VAL A 26 24.01 -9.33 0.44
C VAL A 26 22.55 -8.86 0.56
N LEU A 27 21.79 -8.90 -0.52
CA LEU A 27 20.37 -8.56 -0.52
C LEU A 27 19.56 -9.57 0.32
N LEU A 28 19.78 -10.87 0.14
CA LEU A 28 19.14 -11.93 0.94
C LEU A 28 19.52 -11.84 2.42
N ALA A 29 20.77 -11.52 2.74
CA ALA A 29 21.20 -11.26 4.11
C ALA A 29 20.58 -9.97 4.68
N GLY A 30 20.42 -8.94 3.85
CA GLY A 30 19.73 -7.70 4.19
C GLY A 30 18.24 -7.92 4.47
N ILE A 31 17.57 -8.75 3.67
CA ILE A 31 16.18 -9.19 3.90
C ILE A 31 16.10 -10.01 5.19
N GLY A 32 17.07 -10.89 5.44
CA GLY A 32 17.15 -11.67 6.67
C GLY A 32 17.26 -10.83 7.94
N ALA A 33 18.03 -9.74 7.92
CA ALA A 33 18.15 -8.82 9.06
C ALA A 33 16.85 -8.05 9.35
N VAL A 34 16.05 -7.76 8.32
CA VAL A 34 14.73 -7.09 8.45
C VAL A 34 13.64 -8.08 8.88
N ALA A 35 13.78 -9.36 8.54
CA ALA A 35 12.84 -10.42 8.92
C ALA A 35 12.93 -10.85 10.40
N LEU A 36 13.95 -10.40 11.15
CA LEU A 36 14.08 -10.71 12.58
C LEU A 36 12.94 -10.05 13.38
N ALA A 37 12.09 -10.89 13.97
CA ALA A 37 11.05 -10.47 14.90
C ALA A 37 11.66 -10.08 16.26
N GLN A 38 10.91 -9.32 17.08
CA GLN A 38 11.37 -8.86 18.39
C GLN A 38 11.84 -10.02 19.29
N ASN A 39 11.08 -11.12 19.33
CA ASN A 39 11.42 -12.31 20.11
C ASN A 39 12.76 -12.95 19.65
N GLU A 40 13.04 -12.93 18.35
CA GLU A 40 14.27 -13.50 17.78
C GLU A 40 15.49 -12.63 18.13
N ILE A 41 15.30 -11.31 18.19
CA ILE A 41 16.33 -10.36 18.62
C ILE A 41 16.64 -10.55 20.11
N GLU A 42 15.61 -10.75 20.95
CA GLU A 42 15.77 -11.05 22.38
C GLU A 42 16.57 -12.34 22.60
N GLU A 43 16.21 -13.42 21.90
CA GLU A 43 16.90 -14.70 22.00
C GLU A 43 18.33 -14.63 21.47
N PHE A 44 18.58 -13.88 20.40
CA PHE A 44 19.92 -13.65 19.87
C PHE A 44 20.80 -12.90 20.87
N VAL A 45 20.30 -11.81 21.46
CA VAL A 45 21.03 -11.05 22.48
C VAL A 45 21.27 -11.88 23.74
N ALA A 46 20.29 -12.69 24.17
CA ALA A 46 20.45 -13.60 25.30
C ALA A 46 21.57 -14.62 25.07
N LYS A 47 21.63 -15.24 23.88
CA LYS A 47 22.71 -16.17 23.51
C LYS A 47 24.09 -15.51 23.51
N LEU A 48 24.19 -14.24 23.12
CA LEU A 48 25.45 -13.49 23.16
C LEU A 48 25.91 -13.22 24.61
N VAL A 49 24.97 -12.95 25.52
CA VAL A 49 25.26 -12.78 26.96
C VAL A 49 25.70 -14.12 27.57
N GLU A 50 24.99 -15.21 27.27
CA GLU A 50 25.30 -16.56 27.77
C GLU A 50 26.68 -17.05 27.31
N ARG A 51 27.06 -16.72 26.08
CA ARG A 51 28.39 -17.01 25.53
C ARG A 51 29.50 -16.10 26.08
N GLY A 52 29.15 -15.11 26.90
CA GLY A 52 30.08 -14.12 27.44
C GLY A 52 30.65 -13.16 26.39
N GLU A 53 30.05 -13.10 25.20
CA GLU A 53 30.48 -12.22 24.10
C GLU A 53 30.07 -10.76 24.37
N ILE A 54 29.01 -10.55 25.16
CA ILE A 54 28.56 -9.23 25.62
C ILE A 54 28.18 -9.27 27.11
N ALA A 55 28.29 -8.12 27.78
CA ALA A 55 27.82 -7.99 29.16
C ALA A 55 26.29 -7.96 29.22
N GLU A 56 25.69 -8.53 30.27
CA GLU A 56 24.23 -8.54 30.49
C GLU A 56 23.63 -7.11 30.51
N LYS A 57 24.40 -6.12 30.98
CA LYS A 57 23.99 -4.72 30.98
C LYS A 57 23.92 -4.14 29.56
N ASP A 58 24.87 -4.52 28.70
CA ASP A 58 24.94 -4.04 27.33
C ASP A 58 23.89 -4.73 26.45
N GLY A 59 23.66 -6.03 26.64
CA GLY A 59 22.57 -6.74 25.97
C GLY A 59 21.19 -6.13 26.28
N ARG A 60 20.90 -5.82 27.55
CA ARG A 60 19.66 -5.13 27.93
C ARG A 60 19.53 -3.74 27.29
N LYS A 61 20.63 -3.00 27.17
CA LYS A 61 20.64 -1.69 26.51
C LYS A 61 20.35 -1.83 25.02
N MET A 62 20.97 -2.80 24.33
CA MET A 62 20.73 -3.06 22.91
C MET A 62 19.27 -3.40 22.62
N LEU A 63 18.65 -4.26 23.44
CA LEU A 63 17.24 -4.59 23.29
C LEU A 63 16.35 -3.35 23.45
N LYS A 64 16.62 -2.53 24.48
CA LYS A 64 15.88 -1.29 24.72
C LYS A 64 16.03 -0.30 23.56
N ASP A 65 17.23 -0.12 23.03
CA ASP A 65 17.50 0.77 21.89
C ASP A 65 16.76 0.31 20.62
N VAL A 66 16.68 -1.01 20.39
CA VAL A 66 15.91 -1.58 19.26
C VAL A 66 14.41 -1.33 19.43
N LEU A 67 13.87 -1.55 20.63
CA LEU A 67 12.46 -1.29 20.93
C LEU A 67 12.11 0.20 20.81
N GLU A 68 12.97 1.10 21.27
CA GLU A 68 12.77 2.55 21.12
C GLU A 68 12.83 3.00 19.66
N ARG A 69 13.73 2.44 18.84
CA ARG A 69 13.78 2.72 17.41
C ARG A 69 12.51 2.25 16.69
N ARG A 70 12.04 1.04 16.99
CA ARG A 70 10.78 0.50 16.46
C ARG A 70 9.60 1.43 16.79
N LYS A 71 9.44 1.83 18.06
CA LYS A 71 8.38 2.78 18.45
C LYS A 71 8.41 4.09 17.68
N LYS A 72 9.60 4.67 17.46
CA LYS A 72 9.75 5.89 16.66
C LYS A 72 9.39 5.69 15.19
N VAL A 73 9.68 4.51 14.64
CA VAL A 73 9.28 4.15 13.28
C VAL A 73 7.76 3.97 13.21
N ASP A 74 7.17 3.24 14.15
CA ASP A 74 5.72 3.01 14.20
C ASP A 74 4.96 4.35 14.37
N GLU A 75 5.47 5.28 15.19
CA GLU A 75 4.91 6.63 15.37
C GLU A 75 5.03 7.47 14.09
N ALA A 76 6.18 7.44 13.41
CA ALA A 76 6.39 8.15 12.15
C ALA A 76 5.57 7.54 11.00
N GLU A 77 5.37 6.22 11.02
CA GLU A 77 4.55 5.50 10.05
C GLU A 77 3.07 5.82 10.24
N ALA A 78 2.58 5.90 11.48
CA ALA A 78 1.23 6.36 11.78
C ALA A 78 0.98 7.79 11.26
N GLU A 79 1.91 8.73 11.51
CA GLU A 79 1.82 10.10 11.00
C GLU A 79 1.89 10.15 9.47
N ALA A 80 2.70 9.31 8.84
CA ALA A 80 2.81 9.22 7.38
C ALA A 80 1.55 8.62 6.73
N VAL A 81 0.88 7.67 7.39
CA VAL A 81 -0.37 7.07 6.91
C VAL A 81 -1.49 8.11 6.91
N ASP A 82 -1.60 8.93 7.97
CA ASP A 82 -2.60 10.00 8.04
C ASP A 82 -2.40 11.03 6.91
N VAL A 83 -1.15 11.40 6.62
CA VAL A 83 -0.82 12.32 5.52
C VAL A 83 -1.10 11.68 4.15
N ALA A 84 -0.81 10.39 4.00
CA ALA A 84 -1.08 9.65 2.78
C ALA A 84 -2.59 9.52 2.52
N GLU A 85 -3.40 9.27 3.53
CA GLU A 85 -4.87 9.18 3.42
C GLU A 85 -5.46 10.51 2.92
N VAL A 86 -5.06 11.63 3.52
CA VAL A 86 -5.49 12.97 3.10
C VAL A 86 -5.08 13.28 1.65
N ALA A 87 -3.87 12.86 1.25
CA ALA A 87 -3.39 13.07 -0.11
C ALA A 87 -4.15 12.20 -1.13
N VAL A 88 -4.52 10.97 -0.75
CA VAL A 88 -5.32 10.06 -1.59
C VAL A 88 -6.74 10.61 -1.77
N ASP A 89 -7.37 11.10 -0.71
CA ASP A 89 -8.71 11.71 -0.79
C ASP A 89 -8.71 12.95 -1.69
N ALA A 90 -7.70 13.82 -1.57
CA ALA A 90 -7.55 14.98 -2.43
C ALA A 90 -7.38 14.59 -3.90
N ALA A 91 -6.57 13.55 -4.18
CA ALA A 91 -6.39 13.04 -5.54
C ALA A 91 -7.69 12.44 -6.11
N ALA A 92 -8.46 11.72 -5.28
CA ALA A 92 -9.75 11.16 -5.68
C ALA A 92 -10.75 12.26 -6.07
N GLN A 93 -10.85 13.34 -5.28
CA GLN A 93 -11.72 14.49 -5.59
C GLN A 93 -11.32 15.19 -6.90
N ASP A 94 -10.02 15.32 -7.16
CA ASP A 94 -9.52 15.95 -8.40
C ASP A 94 -9.86 15.10 -9.63
N ILE A 95 -9.80 13.78 -9.50
CA ILE A 95 -10.23 12.84 -10.55
C ILE A 95 -11.74 12.96 -10.78
N ASP A 96 -12.57 12.94 -9.75
CA ASP A 96 -14.02 13.06 -9.87
C ASP A 96 -14.41 14.34 -10.62
N THR A 97 -13.79 15.47 -10.26
CA THR A 97 -14.02 16.76 -10.91
C THR A 97 -13.65 16.73 -12.40
N ARG A 98 -12.53 16.08 -12.74
CA ARG A 98 -12.10 15.94 -14.15
C ARG A 98 -13.03 15.04 -14.95
N VAL A 99 -13.49 13.94 -14.34
CA VAL A 99 -14.44 13.02 -14.96
C VAL A 99 -15.76 13.75 -15.21
N GLU A 100 -16.28 14.48 -14.23
CA GLU A 100 -17.50 15.27 -14.38
C GLU A 100 -17.37 16.32 -15.50
N ALA A 101 -16.25 17.02 -15.58
CA ALA A 101 -15.99 17.98 -16.67
C ALA A 101 -15.98 17.31 -18.06
N ILE A 102 -15.43 16.09 -18.18
CA ILE A 102 -15.43 15.33 -19.43
C ILE A 102 -16.86 14.89 -19.79
N LEU A 103 -17.62 14.37 -18.82
CA LEU A 103 -19.01 13.96 -19.03
C LEU A 103 -19.87 15.12 -19.53
N HIS A 104 -19.71 16.31 -18.93
CA HIS A 104 -20.37 17.52 -19.42
C HIS A 104 -19.99 17.87 -20.85
N ARG A 105 -18.70 17.77 -21.22
CA ARG A 105 -18.24 18.01 -22.60
C ARG A 105 -18.79 17.00 -23.60
N MET A 106 -19.04 15.77 -23.16
CA MET A 106 -19.69 14.73 -23.95
C MET A 106 -21.23 14.82 -23.94
N ASN A 107 -21.79 15.85 -23.30
CA ASN A 107 -23.22 16.05 -23.14
C ASN A 107 -23.92 14.86 -22.46
N VAL A 108 -23.20 14.20 -21.54
CA VAL A 108 -23.71 13.08 -20.73
C VAL A 108 -24.14 13.64 -19.37
N PRO A 109 -25.44 13.61 -19.03
CA PRO A 109 -25.94 14.08 -17.74
C PRO A 109 -25.57 13.11 -16.62
N THR A 110 -25.30 13.64 -15.43
CA THR A 110 -25.01 12.84 -14.24
C THR A 110 -26.29 12.38 -13.56
N LYS A 111 -26.18 11.40 -12.64
CA LYS A 111 -27.33 10.98 -11.82
C LYS A 111 -27.89 12.13 -10.98
N SER A 112 -27.03 12.98 -10.43
CA SER A 112 -27.42 14.15 -9.63
C SER A 112 -28.30 15.11 -10.43
N ASP A 113 -27.95 15.34 -11.71
CA ASP A 113 -28.72 16.19 -12.62
C ASP A 113 -30.12 15.63 -12.88
N ILE A 114 -30.20 14.31 -13.10
CA ILE A 114 -31.47 13.60 -13.33
C ILE A 114 -32.38 13.71 -12.10
N ASP A 115 -31.82 13.48 -10.91
CA ASP A 115 -32.58 13.56 -9.66
C ASP A 115 -33.05 15.00 -9.39
N ALA A 116 -32.20 16.00 -9.68
CA ALA A 116 -32.55 17.41 -9.57
C ALA A 116 -33.67 17.83 -10.54
N LEU A 117 -33.62 17.35 -11.77
CA LEU A 117 -34.70 17.54 -12.75
C LEU A 117 -35.99 16.84 -12.32
N GLY A 118 -35.90 15.59 -11.83
CA GLY A 118 -37.05 14.84 -11.31
C GLY A 118 -37.79 15.62 -10.22
N ARG A 119 -37.07 16.16 -9.23
CA ARG A 119 -37.66 17.01 -8.18
C ARG A 119 -38.35 18.25 -8.74
N LYS A 120 -37.72 18.93 -9.70
CA LYS A 120 -38.31 20.12 -10.34
C LYS A 120 -39.59 19.76 -11.12
N ILE A 121 -39.60 18.62 -11.80
CA ILE A 121 -40.77 18.13 -12.55
C ILE A 121 -41.93 17.83 -11.59
N THR A 122 -41.68 17.13 -10.48
CA THR A 122 -42.72 16.87 -9.47
C THR A 122 -43.31 18.16 -8.92
N LEU A 123 -42.46 19.13 -8.53
CA LEU A 123 -42.92 20.43 -8.06
C LEU A 123 -43.75 21.20 -9.11
N LEU A 124 -43.39 21.06 -10.38
CA LEU A 124 -44.13 21.70 -11.46
C LEU A 124 -45.49 21.01 -11.69
N ALA A 125 -45.52 19.68 -11.67
CA ALA A 125 -46.74 18.89 -11.78
C ALA A 125 -47.74 19.26 -10.67
N ASP A 126 -47.27 19.34 -9.43
CA ASP A 126 -48.10 19.73 -8.28
C ASP A 126 -48.71 21.13 -8.45
N LYS A 127 -47.91 22.10 -8.92
CA LYS A 127 -48.39 23.47 -9.17
C LYS A 127 -49.42 23.52 -10.30
N VAL A 128 -49.21 22.76 -11.38
CA VAL A 128 -50.16 22.68 -12.48
C VAL A 128 -51.49 22.07 -12.02
N ASP A 129 -51.44 21.02 -11.22
CA ASP A 129 -52.63 20.37 -10.67
C ASP A 129 -53.41 21.30 -9.72
N GLN A 130 -52.70 22.09 -8.90
CA GLN A 130 -53.33 23.11 -8.05
C GLN A 130 -54.03 24.20 -8.89
N LEU A 131 -53.41 24.65 -9.97
CA LEU A 131 -54.00 25.65 -10.87
C LEU A 131 -55.24 25.10 -11.57
N LYS A 132 -55.19 23.85 -12.07
CA LYS A 132 -56.36 23.19 -12.67
C LYS A 132 -57.53 23.08 -11.69
N LYS A 133 -57.28 22.60 -10.46
CA LYS A 133 -58.32 22.53 -9.41
C LYS A 133 -58.92 23.90 -9.09
N THR A 134 -58.10 24.95 -9.12
CA THR A 134 -58.57 26.33 -8.90
C THR A 134 -59.43 26.82 -10.07
N GLN A 135 -59.10 26.44 -11.31
CA GLN A 135 -59.84 26.83 -12.51
C GLN A 135 -61.17 26.07 -12.67
N GLU A 136 -61.26 24.82 -12.20
CA GLU A 136 -62.50 24.03 -12.19
C GLU A 136 -63.47 24.43 -11.06
N ALA A 137 -63.00 25.17 -10.05
CA ALA A 137 -63.79 25.66 -8.93
C ALA A 137 -64.43 27.05 -9.16
N VAL A 138 -64.20 27.67 -10.32
CA VAL A 138 -64.75 28.95 -10.76
C VAL A 138 -65.75 28.72 -11.88
#